data_AF-A0A395YL17-F1
#
_entry.id   AF-A0A395YL17-F1
#
_cell.length_a   1.000
_cell.length_b   1.000
_cell.length_c   1.000
_cell.angle_alpha   90.00
_cell.angle_beta   90.00
_cell.angle_gamma   90.00
#
_symmetry.space_group_name_H-M   'P 1'
#
loop_
_entity.id
_entity.type
_entity.pdbx_description
1 polymer ?
#
loop_
_entity_poly.entity_id
_entity_poly.type
_entity_poly.pdbx_seq_one_letter_code
_entity_poly.pdbx_strand_id
1 'polypeptide(L)'
;MKRLNMKNFPLCTIAAAAVFLYLGISKFGFWDEVKGPVGGFYPSLIAGMLLIVSVLAFGQSWKEDVPELKKDDIKVALAAVGILAASYVVGMIPAIFLYLAIWMKWIEKAGWKQTLLLTVCVGGAAWMIFSVWLGIQFPRGMLGNFIKY
;
A
#
# COMPACT_ATOMS: atom_id res chain seq x y z
N MET A 1 7.70 24.09 -15.27
CA MET A 1 7.63 22.64 -14.97
C MET A 1 7.20 21.92 -16.24
N LYS A 2 8.03 21.04 -16.82
CA LYS A 2 7.65 20.25 -18.00
C LYS A 2 6.41 19.43 -17.65
N ARG A 3 5.31 19.60 -18.40
CA ARG A 3 4.10 18.79 -18.24
C ARG A 3 4.50 17.34 -18.49
N LEU A 4 4.50 16.49 -17.46
CA LEU A 4 4.58 15.04 -17.64
C LEU A 4 3.51 14.64 -18.66
N ASN A 5 3.87 13.82 -19.64
CA ASN A 5 2.91 13.32 -20.62
C ASN A 5 2.00 12.29 -19.94
N MET A 6 0.98 12.79 -19.22
CA MET A 6 0.07 12.00 -18.39
C MET A 6 -0.69 10.93 -19.18
N LYS A 7 -0.81 11.06 -20.50
CA LYS A 7 -1.40 10.02 -21.36
C LYS A 7 -0.63 8.70 -21.28
N ASN A 8 0.68 8.76 -21.06
CA ASN A 8 1.53 7.57 -20.95
C ASN A 8 1.74 7.10 -19.51
N PHE A 9 1.16 7.78 -18.51
CA PHE A 9 1.28 7.40 -17.10
C PHE A 9 0.84 5.95 -16.82
N PRO A 10 -0.23 5.41 -17.43
CA PRO A 10 -0.62 4.01 -17.24
C PRO A 10 0.46 2.99 -17.64
N LEU A 11 1.39 3.34 -18.55
CA LEU A 11 2.50 2.44 -18.89
C LEU A 11 3.45 2.22 -17.71
N CYS A 12 3.68 3.26 -16.91
CA CYS A 12 4.49 3.16 -15.70
C CYS A 12 3.82 2.25 -14.67
N THR A 13 2.50 2.35 -14.51
CA THR A 13 1.75 1.52 -13.55
C THR A 13 1.61 0.08 -14.05
N ILE A 14 1.49 -0.16 -15.36
CA ILE A 14 1.57 -1.50 -15.96
C ILE A 14 2.91 -2.15 -15.65
N ALA A 15 4.02 -1.44 -15.89
CA ALA A 15 5.35 -1.98 -15.63
C ALA A 15 5.54 -2.30 -14.14
N ALA A 16 5.15 -1.38 -13.26
CA ALA A 16 5.22 -1.60 -11.82
C ALA A 16 4.35 -2.80 -11.38
N ALA A 17 3.10 -2.88 -11.84
CA ALA A 17 2.18 -3.96 -11.52
C ALA A 17 2.71 -5.33 -12.00
N ALA A 18 3.24 -5.40 -13.22
CA ALA A 18 3.84 -6.63 -13.76
C ALA A 18 5.06 -7.08 -12.91
N VAL A 19 5.93 -6.14 -12.51
CA VAL A 19 7.06 -6.44 -11.63
C VAL A 19 6.59 -6.96 -10.27
N PHE A 20 5.62 -6.29 -9.63
CA PHE A 20 5.11 -6.72 -8.33
C PHE A 20 4.34 -8.04 -8.39
N LEU A 21 3.61 -8.29 -9.46
CA LEU A 21 2.94 -9.57 -9.69
C LEU A 21 3.97 -10.69 -9.83
N TYR A 22 5.01 -10.46 -10.65
CA TYR A 22 6.09 -11.43 -10.81
C TYR A 22 6.80 -11.70 -9.48
N LEU A 23 7.18 -10.66 -8.73
CA LEU A 23 7.85 -10.81 -7.43
C LEU A 23 6.95 -11.50 -6.40
N GLY A 24 5.66 -11.16 -6.36
CA GLY A 24 4.66 -11.75 -5.49
C GLY A 24 4.59 -13.26 -5.66
N ILE A 25 4.47 -13.73 -6.91
CA ILE A 25 4.37 -15.17 -7.20
C ILE A 25 5.73 -15.87 -7.06
N SER A 26 6.80 -15.29 -7.62
CA SER A 26 8.10 -15.98 -7.74
C SER A 26 8.95 -15.94 -6.46
N LYS A 27 8.91 -14.85 -5.69
CA LYS A 27 9.75 -14.69 -4.49
C LYS A 27 8.98 -14.90 -3.19
N PHE A 28 7.75 -14.40 -3.13
CA PHE A 28 6.96 -14.41 -1.90
C PHE A 28 5.97 -15.59 -1.81
N GLY A 29 5.84 -16.36 -2.90
CA GLY A 29 4.96 -17.52 -2.99
C GLY A 29 3.48 -17.12 -3.10
N PHE A 30 2.69 -17.92 -3.79
CA PHE A 30 1.25 -17.66 -3.93
C PHE A 30 0.40 -18.54 -2.99
N TRP A 31 0.71 -19.83 -2.92
CA TRP A 31 -0.04 -20.80 -2.13
C TRP A 31 0.87 -21.92 -1.64
N ASP A 32 0.64 -22.37 -0.41
CA ASP A 32 1.27 -23.54 0.21
C ASP A 32 0.21 -24.62 0.43
N GLU A 33 0.55 -25.89 0.13
CA GLU A 33 -0.41 -27.00 0.17
C GLU A 33 -0.96 -27.28 1.57
N VAL A 34 -0.20 -26.95 2.62
CA VAL A 34 -0.56 -27.23 4.02
C VAL A 34 -1.05 -25.98 4.74
N LYS A 35 -0.40 -24.83 4.48
CA LYS A 35 -0.64 -23.56 5.18
C LYS A 35 -1.63 -22.64 4.45
N GLY A 36 -1.97 -22.94 3.20
CA GLY A 36 -2.87 -22.12 2.39
C GLY A 36 -2.17 -20.86 1.83
N PRO A 37 -2.83 -19.68 1.80
CA PRO A 37 -2.24 -18.48 1.22
C PRO A 37 -1.02 -18.00 2.01
N VAL A 38 0.04 -17.64 1.29
CA VAL A 38 1.30 -17.18 1.89
C VAL A 38 1.58 -15.71 1.55
N GLY A 39 2.73 -15.19 1.96
CA GLY A 39 3.01 -13.75 1.94
C GLY A 39 2.87 -13.05 0.59
N GLY A 40 3.05 -13.76 -0.54
CA GLY A 40 2.85 -13.21 -1.87
C GLY A 40 1.40 -13.27 -2.39
N PHE A 41 0.48 -13.97 -1.72
CA PHE A 41 -0.91 -14.14 -2.15
C PHE A 41 -1.61 -12.79 -2.36
N TYR A 42 -1.76 -12.00 -1.29
CA TYR A 42 -2.47 -10.72 -1.37
C TYR A 42 -1.76 -9.69 -2.26
N PRO A 43 -0.42 -9.48 -2.16
CA PRO A 43 0.28 -8.58 -3.08
C PRO A 43 0.11 -8.98 -4.56
N SER A 44 0.10 -10.27 -4.88
CA SER A 44 -0.09 -10.75 -6.26
C SER A 44 -1.51 -10.47 -6.75
N LEU A 45 -2.54 -10.67 -5.92
CA LEU A 45 -3.92 -10.35 -6.30
C LEU A 45 -4.10 -8.86 -6.59
N ILE A 46 -3.58 -7.99 -5.72
CA ILE A 46 -3.66 -6.54 -5.91
C ILE A 46 -2.85 -6.09 -7.13
N ALA A 47 -1.65 -6.66 -7.34
CA ALA A 47 -0.84 -6.37 -8.52
C ALA A 47 -1.52 -6.82 -9.82
N GLY A 48 -2.18 -7.99 -9.82
CA GLY A 48 -2.97 -8.47 -10.95
C GLY A 48 -4.15 -7.55 -11.27
N MET A 49 -4.90 -7.12 -10.24
CA MET A 49 -6.00 -6.17 -10.42
C MET A 49 -5.49 -4.82 -10.94
N LEU A 50 -4.39 -4.31 -10.38
CA LEU A 50 -3.76 -3.07 -10.82
C LEU A 50 -3.29 -3.16 -12.27
N LEU A 51 -2.73 -4.31 -12.68
CA LEU A 51 -2.32 -4.55 -14.07
C LEU A 51 -3.51 -4.47 -15.02
N ILE A 52 -4.62 -5.16 -14.69
CA ILE A 52 -5.85 -5.13 -15.49
C ILE A 52 -6.37 -3.69 -15.62
N VAL A 53 -6.54 -2.99 -14.49
CA VAL A 53 -7.03 -1.61 -14.49
C VAL A 53 -6.11 -0.68 -15.25
N SER A 54 -4.79 -0.85 -15.15
CA SER A 54 -3.82 0.00 -15.85
C SER A 54 -3.84 -0.23 -17.36
N VAL A 55 -4.05 -1.47 -17.82
CA VAL A 55 -4.23 -1.78 -19.26
C VAL A 55 -5.50 -1.14 -19.81
N LEU A 56 -6.61 -1.24 -19.07
CA LEU A 56 -7.87 -0.59 -19.46
C LEU A 56 -7.72 0.94 -19.51
N ALA A 57 -7.10 1.52 -18.48
CA ALA A 57 -6.83 2.96 -18.40
C ALA A 57 -5.90 3.44 -19.53
N PHE A 58 -4.91 2.64 -19.94
CA PHE A 58 -4.06 2.96 -21.08
C PHE A 58 -4.89 3.05 -22.38
N GLY A 59 -5.79 2.09 -22.61
CA GLY A 59 -6.69 2.12 -23.77
C GLY A 59 -7.66 3.32 -23.78
N GLN A 60 -8.07 3.79 -22.60
CA GLN A 60 -8.92 4.97 -22.45
C GLN A 60 -8.14 6.30 -22.58
N SER A 61 -6.85 6.32 -22.23
CA SER A 61 -6.00 7.53 -22.22
C SER A 61 -5.88 8.26 -23.55
N TRP A 62 -6.17 7.58 -24.66
CA TRP A 62 -6.15 8.16 -26.00
C TRP A 62 -7.47 8.84 -26.37
N LYS A 63 -8.57 8.46 -25.70
CA LYS A 63 -9.92 8.98 -25.94
C LYS A 63 -10.30 10.10 -24.98
N GLU A 64 -9.68 10.14 -23.81
CA GLU A 64 -10.00 11.08 -22.74
C GLU A 64 -8.97 12.21 -22.62
N ASP A 65 -9.44 13.36 -22.13
CA ASP A 65 -8.56 14.47 -21.79
C ASP A 65 -7.69 14.13 -20.58
N VAL A 66 -6.50 14.74 -20.55
CA VAL A 66 -5.56 14.52 -19.45
C VAL A 66 -6.19 15.03 -18.14
N PRO A 67 -6.33 14.17 -17.11
CA PRO A 67 -6.90 14.59 -15.84
C PRO A 67 -6.00 15.63 -15.16
N GLU A 68 -6.61 16.67 -14.60
CA GLU A 68 -5.92 17.65 -13.79
C GLU A 68 -5.57 17.05 -12.41
N LEU A 69 -4.28 17.06 -12.06
CA LEU A 69 -3.82 16.62 -10.74
C LEU A 69 -4.28 17.60 -9.66
N LYS A 70 -5.14 17.13 -8.75
CA LYS A 70 -5.61 17.92 -7.61
C LYS A 70 -4.59 17.89 -6.49
N LYS A 71 -4.61 18.92 -5.65
CA LYS A 71 -3.75 18.99 -4.46
C LYS A 71 -3.98 17.82 -3.49
N ASP A 72 -5.21 17.31 -3.43
CA ASP A 72 -5.55 16.19 -2.56
C ASP A 72 -4.95 14.86 -3.07
N ASP A 73 -4.84 14.68 -4.40
CA ASP A 73 -4.18 13.51 -5.00
C ASP A 73 -2.70 13.45 -4.56
N ILE A 74 -2.06 14.62 -4.48
CA ILE A 74 -0.66 14.75 -4.02
C ILE A 74 -0.56 14.42 -2.52
N LYS A 75 -1.52 14.82 -1.68
CA LYS A 75 -1.52 14.50 -0.24
C LYS A 75 -1.55 12.99 0.00
N VAL A 76 -2.37 12.26 -0.75
CA VAL A 76 -2.46 10.80 -0.64
C VAL A 76 -1.14 10.15 -1.05
N ALA A 77 -0.54 10.59 -2.16
CA ALA A 77 0.76 10.10 -2.60
C ALA A 77 1.87 10.38 -1.56
N LEU A 78 1.89 11.58 -0.99
CA LEU A 78 2.81 11.95 0.09
C LEU A 78 2.59 11.13 1.35
N ALA A 79 1.34 10.82 1.69
CA ALA A 79 1.05 9.97 2.84
C ALA A 79 1.55 8.55 2.62
N ALA A 80 1.40 7.98 1.42
CA ALA A 80 1.95 6.67 1.09
C ALA A 80 3.49 6.65 1.24
N VAL A 81 4.18 7.67 0.71
CA VAL A 81 5.63 7.83 0.91
C VAL A 81 5.99 8.01 2.38
N GLY A 82 5.19 8.78 3.12
CA GLY A 82 5.36 9.00 4.56
C GLY A 82 5.25 7.73 5.39
N ILE A 83 4.27 6.86 5.09
CA ILE A 83 4.13 5.55 5.74
C ILE A 83 5.35 4.67 5.46
N LEU A 84 5.80 4.62 4.20
CA LEU A 84 6.99 3.86 3.82
C LEU A 84 8.21 4.36 4.58
N ALA A 85 8.44 5.67 4.62
CA ALA A 85 9.54 6.27 5.38
C ALA A 85 9.45 5.96 6.88
N ALA A 86 8.27 6.15 7.48
CA ALA A 86 8.02 5.84 8.89
C ALA A 86 8.23 4.35 9.19
N SER A 87 7.91 3.45 8.26
CA SER A 87 8.11 2.01 8.44
C SER A 87 9.58 1.63 8.63
N TYR A 88 10.51 2.38 8.05
CA TYR A 88 11.94 2.17 8.28
C TYR A 88 12.41 2.67 9.65
N VAL A 89 11.67 3.59 10.28
CA VAL A 89 12.01 4.12 11.61
C VAL A 89 11.37 3.29 12.72
N VAL A 90 10.04 3.17 12.70
CA VAL A 90 9.24 2.56 13.78
C VAL A 90 8.76 1.13 13.46
N GLY A 91 8.95 0.67 12.23
CA GLY A 91 8.38 -0.59 11.74
C GLY A 91 7.02 -0.40 11.05
N MET A 92 6.67 -1.32 10.16
CA MET A 92 5.45 -1.18 9.33
C MET A 92 4.17 -1.18 10.16
N ILE A 93 4.03 -2.11 11.11
CA ILE A 93 2.80 -2.21 11.91
C ILE A 93 2.58 -0.93 12.72
N PRO A 94 3.55 -0.44 13.54
CA PRO A 94 3.37 0.85 14.21
C PRO A 94 3.14 2.02 13.25
N ALA A 95 3.81 2.05 12.09
CA ALA A 95 3.60 3.08 11.08
C ALA A 95 2.16 3.10 10.54
N ILE A 96 1.53 1.94 10.33
CA ILE A 96 0.13 1.84 9.91
C ILE A 96 -0.80 2.42 10.99
N PHE A 97 -0.59 2.05 12.26
CA PHE A 97 -1.39 2.58 13.37
C PHE A 97 -1.24 4.09 13.51
N LEU A 98 -0.01 4.60 13.43
CA LEU A 98 0.25 6.05 13.44
C LEU A 98 -0.42 6.75 12.27
N TYR A 99 -0.32 6.19 11.07
CA TYR A 99 -0.98 6.74 9.89
C TYR A 99 -2.50 6.81 10.08
N LEU A 100 -3.15 5.72 10.49
CA LEU A 100 -4.60 5.71 10.70
C LEU A 100 -5.02 6.75 11.75
N ALA A 101 -4.30 6.83 12.88
CA ALA A 101 -4.59 7.79 13.92
C ALA A 101 -4.42 9.25 13.44
N ILE A 102 -3.30 9.55 12.77
CA ILE A 102 -2.98 10.87 12.24
C ILE A 102 -3.95 11.29 11.14
N TRP A 103 -4.21 10.39 10.18
CA TRP A 103 -5.11 10.64 9.07
C TRP A 103 -6.52 10.95 9.58
N MET A 104 -7.06 10.06 10.41
CA MET A 104 -8.39 10.25 10.98
C MET A 104 -8.48 11.51 11.84
N LYS A 105 -7.46 11.79 12.67
CA LYS A 105 -7.55 12.90 13.62
C LYS A 105 -7.29 14.27 13.01
N TRP A 106 -6.29 14.40 12.14
CA TRP A 106 -5.83 15.70 11.65
C TRP A 106 -6.25 16.00 10.22
N ILE A 107 -6.40 14.98 9.37
CA ILE A 107 -6.82 15.18 7.97
C ILE A 107 -8.34 15.11 7.87
N GLU A 108 -8.95 14.03 8.35
CA GLU A 108 -10.41 13.85 8.35
C GLU A 108 -11.11 14.58 9.51
N LYS A 109 -10.36 15.06 10.50
CA LYS A 109 -10.88 15.76 11.69
C LYS A 109 -11.95 14.97 12.45
N ALA A 110 -11.86 13.64 12.44
CA ALA A 110 -12.80 12.75 13.09
C ALA A 110 -12.77 12.88 14.62
N GLY A 111 -13.86 12.43 15.26
CA GLY A 111 -13.94 12.35 16.73
C GLY A 111 -12.92 11.36 17.30
N TRP A 112 -12.48 11.57 18.55
CA TRP A 112 -11.51 10.69 19.22
C TRP A 112 -12.00 9.25 19.35
N LYS A 113 -13.29 9.06 19.65
CA LYS A 113 -13.90 7.72 19.73
C LYS A 113 -13.82 6.98 18.39
N GLN A 114 -14.17 7.66 17.29
CA GLN A 114 -14.11 7.10 15.94
C GLN A 114 -12.66 6.81 15.51
N THR A 115 -11.75 7.76 15.78
CA THR A 115 -10.31 7.62 15.48
C THR A 115 -9.72 6.39 16.16
N LEU A 116 -9.95 6.23 17.46
CA LEU A 116 -9.44 5.11 18.24
C LEU A 116 -10.05 3.78 17.79
N LEU A 117 -11.38 3.74 17.62
CA LEU A 117 -12.07 2.54 17.16
C LEU A 117 -11.55 2.08 15.79
N LEU A 118 -11.48 2.99 14.81
CA LEU A 118 -11.01 2.65 13.47
C LEU A 118 -9.54 2.23 13.50
N THR A 119 -8.68 2.96 14.22
CA THR A 119 -7.25 2.64 14.30
C THR A 119 -7.03 1.26 14.90
N VAL A 120 -7.72 0.92 15.99
CA VAL A 120 -7.58 -0.39 16.65
C VAL A 120 -8.18 -1.50 15.80
N CYS A 121 -9.40 -1.32 15.26
CA CYS A 121 -10.07 -2.36 14.48
C CYS A 121 -9.37 -2.60 13.14
N VAL A 122 -9.11 -1.55 12.36
CA VAL A 122 -8.49 -1.66 11.03
C VAL A 122 -7.00 -2.00 11.15
N GLY A 123 -6.28 -1.35 12.07
CA GLY A 123 -4.87 -1.66 12.33
C GLY A 123 -4.70 -3.08 12.88
N GLY A 124 -5.57 -3.51 13.80
CA GLY A 124 -5.57 -4.86 14.35
C GLY A 124 -5.90 -5.92 13.31
N ALA A 125 -6.91 -5.68 12.46
CA ALA A 125 -7.24 -6.56 11.34
C ALA A 125 -6.07 -6.65 10.34
N ALA A 126 -5.44 -5.53 9.99
CA ALA A 126 -4.27 -5.53 9.12
C ALA A 126 -3.11 -6.34 9.72
N TRP A 127 -2.81 -6.16 11.02
CA TRP A 127 -1.81 -6.96 11.69
C TRP A 127 -2.16 -8.46 11.67
N MET A 128 -3.40 -8.83 11.99
CA MET A 128 -3.84 -10.23 12.02
C MET A 128 -3.77 -10.88 10.63
N ILE A 129 -4.33 -10.22 9.61
CA ILE A 129 -4.36 -10.76 8.25
C ILE A 129 -2.94 -10.85 7.68
N PHE A 130 -2.18 -9.77 7.75
CA PHE A 130 -0.91 -9.72 7.03
C PHE A 130 0.25 -10.32 7.83
N SER A 131 0.33 -10.07 9.13
CA SER A 131 1.45 -10.56 9.94
C SER A 131 1.22 -11.98 10.46
N VAL A 132 0.02 -12.29 10.93
CA VAL A 132 -0.27 -13.59 11.58
C VAL A 132 -0.71 -14.63 10.56
N TRP A 133 -1.70 -14.31 9.72
CA TRP A 133 -2.26 -15.28 8.77
C TRP A 133 -1.36 -15.47 7.54
N LEU A 134 -1.04 -14.38 6.84
CA LEU A 134 -0.22 -14.45 5.61
C LEU A 134 1.29 -14.55 5.90
N GLY A 135 1.72 -14.34 7.15
CA GLY A 135 3.13 -14.44 7.55
C GLY A 135 4.06 -13.43 6.85
N ILE A 136 3.54 -12.25 6.47
CA ILE A 136 4.34 -11.23 5.79
C ILE A 136 5.42 -10.71 6.74
N GLN A 137 6.67 -10.79 6.29
CA GLN A 137 7.80 -10.25 7.03
C GLN A 137 7.89 -8.74 6.87
N PHE A 138 7.28 -8.04 7.82
CA PHE A 138 7.29 -6.59 7.84
C PHE A 138 8.63 -6.02 8.32
N PRO A 139 9.04 -4.85 7.78
CA PRO A 139 10.11 -4.06 8.36
C PRO A 139 9.84 -3.81 9.86
N ARG A 140 10.80 -4.16 10.71
CA ARG A 140 10.73 -3.90 12.16
C ARG A 140 11.13 -2.47 12.53
N GLY A 141 11.70 -1.73 11.57
CA GLY A 141 12.24 -0.39 11.76
C GLY A 141 13.56 -0.38 12.55
N MET A 142 14.23 0.77 12.52
CA MET A 142 15.47 0.98 13.27
C MET A 142 15.24 0.79 14.77
N LEU A 143 14.12 1.27 15.32
CA LEU A 143 13.80 1.16 16.74
C LEU A 143 13.58 -0.28 17.21
N GLY A 144 12.98 -1.14 16.37
CA GLY A 144 12.79 -2.56 16.68
C GLY A 144 14.10 -3.36 16.71
N ASN A 145 15.18 -2.88 16.07
CA ASN A 145 16.49 -3.52 16.13
C ASN A 145 17.26 -3.23 17.42
N PHE A 146 16.92 -2.15 18.15
CA PHE A 146 17.50 -1.84 19.46
C PHE A 146 16.82 -2.62 20.61
N ILE A 147 15.61 -3.13 20.37
CA ILE A 147 14.83 -3.92 21.32
C ILE A 147 14.84 -5.38 20.85
N LYS A 148 16.01 -6.01 20.85
CA LYS A 148 16.12 -7.47 20.64
C LYS A 148 16.07 -8.17 21.99
N TYR A 149 15.01 -8.94 22.23
CA TYR A 149 15.09 -10.23 22.90
C TYR A 149 15.11 -11.31 21.81
#